data_AF-A0A3M4SJA2-F1
#
_entry.id   AF-A0A3M4SJA2-F1
#
_cell.length_a   1.000
_cell.length_b   1.000
_cell.length_c   1.000
_cell.angle_alpha   90.00
_cell.angle_beta   90.00
_cell.angle_gamma   90.00
#
_symmetry.space_group_name_H-M   'P 1'
#
loop_
_entity.id
_entity.type
_entity.pdbx_description
1 polymer ?
#
loop_
_entity_poly.entity_id
_entity_poly.type
_entity_poly.pdbx_seq_one_letter_code
_entity_poly.pdbx_strand_id
1 'polypeptide(L)'
;MQAVLMDIHSKIRRAANSDLATLFRVKELMPAPKALKEFDLMERLHREIKTPSGGLIYLSEKANACFLRLVETVEAYLPSRDFVSSDDIYQACKIELGRMYEHEAPLKDIATFLASVEAAVKSEILTHRFYTTLDGLSLSGVDQMRIGRLTVQIPDLAILEHCVANEAMTTGTWKRMKQGLWVSVEITGSRKYAEQRFFEDVKAACGLLAVSLTTVLERGGCAVRLTPGMDGRVRPSAATWFSIETSCNELCTSSSMKGFQSVTLDDGHVEGLLTSEWFGELTRIIQEGSDSDAEHAVRRAIYWFFDAQADTSAEMQLVKFWSCIECFLSFENSGETTTKIKRGLTALLTFGGYGFASLDTWRDLEREIDALYELRSTAVHDARHSHVSDRNITTVSKWAAWAILEIASLISNGYKTRAQIKEQTDRLSAILQEQRNGVKP
;
A
#
# COMPACT_ATOMS: atom_id res chain seq x y z
N MET A 1 4.27 -31.92 13.16
CA MET A 1 5.45 -31.80 12.27
C MET A 1 5.43 -32.76 11.09
N GLN A 2 5.17 -34.07 11.27
CA GLN A 2 5.11 -35.01 10.14
C GLN A 2 3.99 -34.75 9.12
N ALA A 3 2.87 -34.14 9.53
CA ALA A 3 1.73 -33.89 8.64
C ALA A 3 1.93 -32.72 7.65
N VAL A 4 2.82 -31.77 7.94
CA VAL A 4 3.07 -30.59 7.07
C VAL A 4 4.18 -30.86 6.03
N LEU A 5 5.01 -31.88 6.26
CA LEU A 5 6.11 -32.28 5.37
C LEU A 5 5.67 -33.19 4.20
N MET A 6 4.37 -33.54 4.10
CA MET A 6 3.86 -34.51 3.11
C MET A 6 3.45 -33.91 1.76
N ASP A 7 3.46 -32.59 1.58
CA ASP A 7 2.84 -31.95 0.39
C ASP A 7 3.80 -31.44 -0.69
N ILE A 8 5.12 -31.66 -0.55
CA ILE A 8 6.03 -31.37 -1.66
C ILE A 8 5.82 -32.43 -2.75
N HIS A 9 5.27 -32.01 -3.89
CA HIS A 9 5.06 -32.89 -5.04
C HIS A 9 6.34 -33.66 -5.39
N SER A 10 6.23 -34.96 -5.62
CA SER A 10 7.38 -35.88 -5.76
C SER A 10 8.44 -35.43 -6.78
N LYS A 11 8.01 -34.83 -7.88
CA LYS A 11 8.88 -34.25 -8.91
C LYS A 11 9.68 -33.05 -8.39
N ILE A 12 9.03 -32.15 -7.65
CA ILE A 12 9.66 -30.95 -7.06
C ILE A 12 10.65 -31.37 -5.99
N ARG A 13 10.29 -32.33 -5.12
CA ARG A 13 11.18 -32.90 -4.11
C ARG A 13 12.48 -33.45 -4.71
N ARG A 14 12.38 -34.21 -5.81
CA ARG A 14 13.56 -34.75 -6.51
C ARG A 14 14.44 -33.64 -7.11
N ALA A 15 13.82 -32.63 -7.70
CA ALA A 15 14.54 -31.48 -8.25
C ALA A 15 15.29 -30.71 -7.15
N ALA A 16 14.60 -30.37 -6.06
CA ALA A 16 15.20 -29.65 -4.92
C ALA A 16 16.33 -30.44 -4.24
N ASN A 17 16.19 -31.76 -4.09
CA ASN A 17 17.28 -32.62 -3.62
C ASN A 17 18.50 -32.60 -4.57
N SER A 18 18.27 -32.58 -5.88
CA SER A 18 19.35 -32.47 -6.88
C SER A 18 20.04 -31.11 -6.82
N ASP A 19 19.28 -30.03 -6.60
CA ASP A 19 19.81 -28.69 -6.42
C ASP A 19 20.65 -28.60 -5.14
N LEU A 20 20.13 -29.08 -4.00
CA LEU A 20 20.86 -29.16 -2.74
C LEU A 20 22.14 -29.98 -2.88
N ALA A 21 22.08 -31.15 -3.52
CA ALA A 21 23.25 -32.00 -3.76
C ALA A 21 24.30 -31.32 -4.67
N THR A 22 23.88 -30.41 -5.56
CA THR A 22 24.80 -29.66 -6.42
C THR A 22 25.59 -28.61 -5.63
N LEU A 23 25.00 -28.02 -4.59
CA LEU A 23 25.67 -27.04 -3.73
C LEU A 23 26.89 -27.63 -3.02
N PHE A 24 26.86 -28.92 -2.65
CA PHE A 24 27.98 -29.59 -1.96
C PHE A 24 29.04 -30.19 -2.90
N ARG A 25 28.94 -29.98 -4.23
CA ARG A 25 29.96 -30.47 -5.16
C ARG A 25 31.15 -29.52 -5.16
N VAL A 26 32.33 -30.00 -4.77
CA VAL A 26 33.58 -29.21 -4.72
C VAL A 26 33.85 -28.41 -6.00
N LYS A 27 33.57 -28.99 -7.18
CA LYS A 27 33.77 -28.33 -8.48
C LYS A 27 32.84 -27.14 -8.74
N GLU A 28 31.75 -27.04 -7.99
CA GLU A 28 30.74 -25.97 -8.08
C GLU A 28 30.94 -24.90 -6.99
N LEU A 29 31.98 -25.06 -6.15
CA LEU A 29 32.42 -24.07 -5.18
C LEU A 29 33.61 -23.29 -5.72
N MET A 30 33.64 -22.00 -5.41
CA MET A 30 34.70 -21.10 -5.83
C MET A 30 35.51 -20.62 -4.62
N PRO A 31 36.84 -20.74 -4.65
CA PRO A 31 37.70 -20.15 -3.63
C PRO A 31 37.60 -18.62 -3.62
N ALA A 32 37.67 -17.99 -2.44
CA ALA A 32 37.59 -16.53 -2.27
C ALA A 32 38.53 -15.72 -3.20
N PRO A 33 39.81 -16.10 -3.41
CA PRO A 33 40.70 -15.35 -4.29
C PRO A 33 40.25 -15.32 -5.75
N LYS A 34 39.54 -16.36 -6.21
CA LYS A 34 39.01 -16.44 -7.57
C LYS A 34 37.75 -15.57 -7.70
N ALA A 35 36.83 -15.67 -6.73
CA ALA A 35 35.62 -14.85 -6.68
C ALA A 35 35.92 -13.34 -6.62
N LEU A 36 36.94 -12.94 -5.85
CA LEU A 36 37.36 -11.54 -5.75
C LEU A 36 37.86 -10.95 -7.08
N LYS A 37 38.40 -11.79 -7.98
CA LYS A 37 38.89 -11.38 -9.30
C LYS A 37 37.81 -11.39 -10.37
N GLU A 38 36.88 -12.34 -10.29
CA GLU A 38 35.88 -12.58 -11.35
C GLU A 38 34.59 -11.77 -11.18
N PHE A 39 34.25 -11.36 -9.95
CA PHE A 39 32.96 -10.73 -9.65
C PHE A 39 33.12 -9.36 -8.98
N ASP A 40 32.22 -8.44 -9.32
CA ASP A 40 32.08 -7.17 -8.63
C ASP A 40 31.53 -7.33 -7.20
N LEU A 41 31.49 -6.24 -6.43
CA LEU A 41 31.06 -6.29 -5.04
C LEU A 41 29.65 -6.87 -4.87
N MET A 42 28.69 -6.45 -5.69
CA MET A 42 27.30 -6.87 -5.54
C MET A 42 27.15 -8.33 -5.89
N GLU A 43 27.70 -8.77 -7.01
CA GLU A 43 27.64 -10.16 -7.45
C GLU A 43 28.33 -11.11 -6.44
N ARG A 44 29.43 -10.65 -5.81
CA ARG A 44 30.07 -11.42 -4.71
C ARG A 44 29.16 -11.60 -3.51
N LEU A 45 28.50 -10.53 -3.05
CA LEU A 45 27.59 -10.61 -1.90
C LEU A 45 26.42 -11.56 -2.17
N HIS A 46 25.90 -11.61 -3.39
CA HIS A 46 24.84 -12.56 -3.77
C HIS A 46 25.32 -14.01 -3.72
N ARG A 47 26.57 -14.28 -4.13
CA ARG A 47 27.14 -15.64 -4.19
C ARG A 47 27.82 -16.10 -2.90
N GLU A 48 28.00 -15.22 -1.93
CA GLU A 48 28.68 -15.50 -0.68
C GLU A 48 27.78 -16.29 0.28
N ILE A 49 28.34 -17.36 0.84
CA ILE A 49 27.83 -18.11 1.99
C ILE A 49 28.86 -17.98 3.10
N LYS A 50 28.44 -17.41 4.23
CA LYS A 50 29.27 -17.28 5.43
C LYS A 50 28.97 -18.41 6.39
N THR A 51 30.01 -19.08 6.85
CA THR A 51 29.89 -20.15 7.84
C THR A 51 29.95 -19.56 9.27
N PRO A 52 29.36 -20.22 10.29
CA PRO A 52 29.37 -19.73 11.68
C PRO A 52 30.76 -19.37 12.26
N SER A 53 31.81 -20.13 11.92
CA SER A 53 33.21 -19.88 12.27
C SER A 53 33.85 -18.69 11.52
N GLY A 54 33.12 -18.09 10.58
CA GLY A 54 33.58 -16.95 9.79
C GLY A 54 34.23 -17.31 8.46
N GLY A 55 34.17 -18.58 8.04
CA GLY A 55 34.60 -19.01 6.71
C GLY A 55 33.71 -18.44 5.61
N LEU A 56 34.29 -18.19 4.42
CA LEU A 56 33.57 -17.69 3.24
C LEU A 56 33.64 -18.70 2.11
N ILE A 57 32.48 -19.04 1.56
CA ILE A 57 32.33 -19.93 0.41
C ILE A 57 31.58 -19.15 -0.67
N TYR A 58 32.11 -19.17 -1.90
CA TYR A 58 31.46 -18.52 -3.03
C TYR A 58 30.86 -19.56 -3.97
N LEU A 59 29.60 -19.36 -4.36
CA LEU A 59 28.91 -20.25 -5.29
C LEU A 59 29.36 -19.97 -6.74
N SER A 60 29.63 -21.03 -7.51
CA SER A 60 29.73 -20.93 -8.98
C SER A 60 28.40 -20.43 -9.58
N GLU A 61 28.38 -20.05 -10.85
CA GLU A 61 27.14 -19.64 -11.52
C GLU A 61 26.06 -20.73 -11.45
N LYS A 62 26.46 -21.97 -11.68
CA LYS A 62 25.57 -23.12 -11.60
C LYS A 62 25.11 -23.40 -10.18
N ALA A 63 26.00 -23.32 -9.18
CA ALA A 63 25.60 -23.47 -7.78
C ALA A 63 24.65 -22.35 -7.34
N ASN A 64 24.91 -21.10 -7.74
CA ASN A 64 24.04 -19.97 -7.44
C ASN A 64 22.64 -20.15 -8.05
N ALA A 65 22.56 -20.59 -9.32
CA ALA A 65 21.27 -20.91 -9.93
C ALA A 65 20.52 -22.04 -9.21
N CYS A 66 21.23 -23.06 -8.70
CA CYS A 66 20.61 -24.10 -7.87
C CYS A 66 20.14 -23.55 -6.52
N PHE A 67 20.93 -22.65 -5.91
CA PHE A 67 20.57 -21.99 -4.65
C PHE A 67 19.31 -21.13 -4.78
N LEU A 68 19.17 -20.35 -5.86
CA LEU A 68 17.98 -19.53 -6.08
C LEU A 68 16.71 -20.39 -6.24
N ARG A 69 16.77 -21.48 -7.04
CA ARG A 69 15.64 -22.43 -7.14
C ARG A 69 15.34 -23.14 -5.81
N LEU A 70 16.36 -23.39 -5.01
CA LEU A 70 16.20 -23.94 -3.67
C LEU A 70 15.47 -22.94 -2.77
N VAL A 71 15.83 -21.66 -2.79
CA VAL A 71 15.12 -20.59 -2.06
C VAL A 71 13.67 -20.49 -2.51
N GLU A 72 13.39 -20.49 -3.81
CA GLU A 72 12.01 -20.50 -4.35
C GLU A 72 11.22 -21.71 -3.85
N THR A 73 11.85 -22.88 -3.80
CA THR A 73 11.21 -24.10 -3.25
C THR A 73 10.95 -23.95 -1.75
N VAL A 74 11.91 -23.44 -0.97
CA VAL A 74 11.70 -23.20 0.45
C VAL A 74 10.56 -22.22 0.64
N GLU A 75 10.56 -21.09 -0.07
CA GLU A 75 9.54 -20.05 0.01
C GLU A 75 8.13 -20.58 -0.25
N ALA A 76 7.97 -21.43 -1.27
CA ALA A 76 6.67 -21.99 -1.64
C ALA A 76 6.12 -23.01 -0.63
N TYR A 77 6.98 -23.65 0.17
CA TYR A 77 6.60 -24.74 1.08
C TYR A 77 6.89 -24.44 2.56
N LEU A 78 7.33 -23.22 2.88
CA LEU A 78 7.63 -22.80 4.24
C LEU A 78 6.31 -22.59 5.02
N PRO A 79 6.06 -23.34 6.10
CA PRO A 79 4.83 -23.18 6.88
C PRO A 79 4.64 -21.76 7.42
N SER A 80 5.74 -21.09 7.79
CA SER A 80 5.72 -19.72 8.32
C SER A 80 5.79 -18.63 7.25
N ARG A 81 5.58 -18.94 5.96
CA ARG A 81 5.75 -17.99 4.84
C ARG A 81 4.97 -16.69 5.00
N ASP A 82 3.77 -16.74 5.56
CA ASP A 82 2.87 -15.58 5.70
C ASP A 82 3.29 -14.61 6.82
N PHE A 83 4.40 -14.91 7.52
CA PHE A 83 4.89 -14.13 8.65
C PHE A 83 6.31 -13.57 8.43
N VAL A 84 6.89 -13.80 7.26
CA VAL A 84 8.26 -13.38 6.93
C VAL A 84 8.39 -12.82 5.52
N SER A 85 9.42 -12.01 5.30
CA SER A 85 9.77 -11.49 3.98
C SER A 85 10.56 -12.53 3.18
N SER A 86 10.54 -12.44 1.85
CA SER A 86 11.36 -13.29 0.98
C SER A 86 12.86 -13.13 1.27
N ASP A 87 13.29 -11.94 1.73
CA ASP A 87 14.67 -11.71 2.15
C ASP A 87 15.02 -12.45 3.45
N ASP A 88 14.10 -12.53 4.42
CA ASP A 88 14.33 -13.33 5.64
C ASP A 88 14.54 -14.82 5.28
N ILE A 89 13.74 -15.33 4.34
CA ILE A 89 13.85 -16.72 3.85
C ILE A 89 15.18 -16.92 3.13
N TYR A 90 15.56 -15.99 2.24
CA TYR A 90 16.83 -16.01 1.52
C TYR A 90 18.02 -16.02 2.49
N GLN A 91 18.03 -15.14 3.49
CA GLN A 91 19.09 -15.09 4.50
C GLN A 91 19.11 -16.35 5.37
N ALA A 92 17.95 -16.86 5.80
CA ALA A 92 17.87 -18.10 6.55
C ALA A 92 18.43 -19.28 5.74
N CYS A 93 18.11 -19.38 4.45
CA CYS A 93 18.70 -20.39 3.57
C CYS A 93 20.23 -20.28 3.49
N LYS A 94 20.79 -19.07 3.40
CA LYS A 94 22.23 -18.86 3.43
C LYS A 94 22.87 -19.29 4.75
N ILE A 95 22.26 -18.90 5.88
CA ILE A 95 22.75 -19.23 7.22
C ILE A 95 22.76 -20.74 7.44
N GLU A 96 21.65 -21.41 7.11
CA GLU A 96 21.56 -22.87 7.25
C GLU A 96 22.53 -23.60 6.33
N LEU A 97 22.71 -23.12 5.09
CA LEU A 97 23.71 -23.66 4.19
C LEU A 97 25.14 -23.47 4.74
N GLY A 98 25.42 -22.32 5.34
CA GLY A 98 26.69 -22.03 6.02
C GLY A 98 26.97 -22.98 7.19
N ARG A 99 25.96 -23.30 8.00
CA ARG A 99 26.05 -24.32 9.06
C ARG A 99 26.31 -25.72 8.49
N MET A 100 25.64 -26.07 7.39
CA MET A 100 25.83 -27.37 6.73
C MET A 100 27.21 -27.54 6.11
N TYR A 101 27.88 -26.47 5.69
CA TYR A 101 29.27 -26.56 5.22
C TYR A 101 30.28 -26.82 6.35
N GLU A 102 29.95 -26.44 7.59
CA GLU A 102 30.79 -26.70 8.76
C GLU A 102 30.59 -28.07 9.37
N HIS A 103 29.35 -28.55 9.40
CA HIS A 103 29.05 -29.89 9.88
C HIS A 103 29.33 -30.89 8.75
N GLU A 104 30.39 -31.69 8.87
CA GLU A 104 30.84 -32.71 7.89
C GLU A 104 29.78 -33.80 7.51
N ALA A 105 28.56 -33.71 8.05
CA ALA A 105 27.41 -34.49 7.64
C ALA A 105 26.42 -33.61 6.87
N PRO A 106 26.52 -33.51 5.52
CA PRO A 106 25.55 -32.76 4.74
C PRO A 106 24.17 -33.38 4.96
N LEU A 107 23.20 -32.57 5.42
CA LEU A 107 21.78 -32.92 5.30
C LEU A 107 21.49 -33.04 3.80
N LYS A 108 21.37 -34.29 3.31
CA LYS A 108 21.22 -34.56 1.86
C LYS A 108 19.79 -34.49 1.37
N ASP A 109 18.84 -34.15 2.23
CA ASP A 109 17.44 -34.08 1.87
C ASP A 109 16.84 -32.70 2.14
N ILE A 110 16.00 -32.28 1.20
CA ILE A 110 15.27 -31.02 1.22
C ILE A 110 14.33 -30.91 2.42
N ALA A 111 13.80 -32.03 2.93
CA ALA A 111 12.86 -32.01 4.03
C ALA A 111 13.53 -31.54 5.32
N THR A 112 14.76 -32.00 5.57
CA THR A 112 15.54 -31.62 6.74
C THR A 112 16.11 -30.21 6.58
N PHE A 113 16.53 -29.83 5.37
CA PHE A 113 16.90 -28.44 5.09
C PHE A 113 15.74 -27.47 5.35
N LEU A 114 14.55 -27.76 4.81
CA LEU A 114 13.34 -26.98 5.01
C LEU A 114 12.96 -26.90 6.50
N ALA A 115 13.05 -28.00 7.24
CA ALA A 115 12.79 -28.00 8.68
C ALA A 115 13.79 -27.14 9.47
N SER A 116 15.06 -27.11 9.06
CA SER A 116 16.08 -26.25 9.68
C SER A 116 15.79 -24.78 9.40
N VAL A 117 15.45 -24.44 8.15
CA VAL A 117 15.09 -23.08 7.76
C VAL A 117 13.81 -22.62 8.48
N GLU A 118 12.78 -23.47 8.55
CA GLU A 118 11.56 -23.19 9.32
C GLU A 118 11.85 -22.94 10.79
N ALA A 119 12.72 -23.74 11.42
CA ALA A 119 13.10 -23.52 12.81
C ALA A 119 13.82 -22.17 13.03
N ALA A 120 14.75 -21.82 12.13
CA ALA A 120 15.49 -20.57 12.18
C ALA A 120 14.60 -19.35 11.92
N VAL A 121 13.67 -19.44 10.97
CA VAL A 121 12.70 -18.39 10.69
C VAL A 121 11.72 -18.22 11.86
N LYS A 122 11.21 -19.33 12.39
CA LYS A 122 10.20 -19.30 13.45
C LYS A 122 10.70 -18.67 14.76
N SER A 123 12.00 -18.77 15.06
CA SER A 123 12.57 -18.09 16.23
C SER A 123 12.56 -16.56 16.12
N GLU A 124 12.48 -16.02 14.91
CA GLU A 124 12.42 -14.57 14.65
C GLU A 124 10.99 -14.02 14.58
N ILE A 125 9.97 -14.90 14.60
CA ILE A 125 8.56 -14.50 14.53
C ILE A 125 8.09 -14.08 15.92
N LEU A 126 7.87 -12.78 16.08
CA LEU A 126 7.41 -12.18 17.32
C LEU A 126 6.21 -11.26 17.02
N THR A 127 5.43 -10.96 18.06
CA THR A 127 4.42 -9.90 17.99
C THR A 127 5.08 -8.57 18.29
N HIS A 128 4.99 -7.65 17.34
CA HIS A 128 5.53 -6.32 17.42
C HIS A 128 4.39 -5.30 17.48
N ARG A 129 4.46 -4.38 18.45
CA ARG A 129 3.58 -3.20 18.47
C ARG A 129 4.32 -2.01 17.88
N PHE A 130 3.86 -1.54 16.74
CA PHE A 130 4.45 -0.40 16.06
C PHE A 130 3.68 0.88 16.36
N TYR A 131 4.41 2.01 16.32
CA TYR A 131 3.87 3.35 16.49
C TYR A 131 4.48 4.28 15.44
N THR A 132 3.66 5.17 14.90
CA THR A 132 4.12 6.29 14.07
C THR A 132 3.28 7.53 14.36
N THR A 133 3.80 8.71 14.03
CA THR A 133 3.02 9.96 14.13
C THR A 133 2.10 10.11 12.94
N LEU A 134 0.96 10.77 13.12
CA LEU A 134 0.04 11.19 12.08
C LEU A 134 -0.26 12.67 12.23
N ASP A 135 0.14 13.44 11.21
CA ASP A 135 -0.20 14.85 11.07
C ASP A 135 -1.42 15.03 10.15
N GLY A 136 -2.11 16.17 10.29
CA GLY A 136 -3.29 16.53 9.48
C GLY A 136 -4.64 16.08 10.05
N LEU A 137 -4.62 15.44 11.23
CA LEU A 137 -5.80 15.01 11.97
C LEU A 137 -5.63 15.35 13.46
N SER A 138 -6.70 15.82 14.09
CA SER A 138 -6.79 16.03 15.53
C SER A 138 -8.08 15.41 16.06
N LEU A 139 -8.05 14.94 17.31
CA LEU A 139 -9.21 14.44 18.03
C LEU A 139 -9.64 15.47 19.08
N SER A 140 -10.94 15.63 19.27
CA SER A 140 -11.53 16.50 20.30
C SER A 140 -12.61 15.72 21.06
N GLY A 141 -12.55 15.68 22.39
CA GLY A 141 -13.52 14.91 23.20
C GLY A 141 -13.22 13.41 23.32
N VAL A 142 -12.50 12.82 22.35
CA VAL A 142 -12.03 11.42 22.38
C VAL A 142 -10.51 11.31 22.41
N ASP A 143 -10.02 10.33 23.18
CA ASP A 143 -8.58 10.04 23.28
C ASP A 143 -8.07 9.12 22.14
N GLN A 144 -8.97 8.33 21.56
CA GLN A 144 -8.64 7.37 20.51
C GLN A 144 -9.83 7.04 19.60
N MET A 145 -9.51 6.59 18.39
CA MET A 145 -10.43 6.00 17.42
C MET A 145 -9.81 4.73 16.86
N ARG A 146 -10.62 3.68 16.66
CA ARG A 146 -10.16 2.39 16.17
C ARG A 146 -10.63 2.14 14.74
N ILE A 147 -9.69 1.92 13.83
CA ILE A 147 -9.96 1.55 12.43
C ILE A 147 -9.58 0.09 12.30
N GLY A 148 -10.53 -0.82 12.53
CA GLY A 148 -10.30 -2.26 12.57
C GLY A 148 -9.23 -2.64 13.59
N ARG A 149 -8.06 -3.14 13.15
CA ARG A 149 -6.91 -3.44 14.02
C ARG A 149 -6.02 -2.25 14.37
N LEU A 150 -6.12 -1.13 13.66
CA LEU A 150 -5.32 0.07 13.93
C LEU A 150 -5.99 0.95 14.99
N THR A 151 -5.18 1.58 15.82
CA THR A 151 -5.62 2.59 16.78
C THR A 151 -4.97 3.92 16.46
N VAL A 152 -5.79 4.95 16.24
CA VAL A 152 -5.36 6.35 16.15
C VAL A 152 -5.63 7.00 17.51
N GLN A 153 -4.62 7.54 18.18
CA GLN A 153 -4.73 8.00 19.56
C GLN A 153 -3.88 9.24 19.84
N ILE A 154 -4.18 9.94 20.93
CA ILE A 154 -3.31 10.99 21.46
C ILE A 154 -1.98 10.36 21.96
N PRO A 155 -0.82 11.01 21.74
CA PRO A 155 0.46 10.54 22.27
C PRO A 155 0.44 10.35 23.79
N ASP A 156 0.93 9.21 24.26
CA ASP A 156 1.02 8.88 25.68
C ASP A 156 2.48 8.55 26.07
N LEU A 157 3.08 9.40 26.91
CA LEU A 157 4.44 9.20 27.38
C LEU A 157 4.58 7.92 28.22
N ALA A 158 3.53 7.51 28.93
CA ALA A 158 3.57 6.31 29.77
C ALA A 158 3.96 5.07 28.96
N ILE A 159 3.53 4.97 27.70
CA ILE A 159 3.90 3.86 26.80
C ILE A 159 5.42 3.75 26.64
N LEU A 160 6.14 4.87 26.55
CA LEU A 160 7.60 4.87 26.43
C LEU A 160 8.29 4.60 27.76
N GLU A 161 7.72 5.08 28.87
CA GLU A 161 8.26 4.88 30.23
C GLU A 161 8.23 3.41 30.67
N HIS A 162 7.28 2.62 30.16
CA HIS A 162 7.20 1.18 30.42
C HIS A 162 8.13 0.34 29.53
N CYS A 163 8.82 0.94 28.55
CA CYS A 163 9.76 0.23 27.67
C CYS A 163 11.13 0.03 28.33
N VAL A 164 11.78 -1.12 28.04
CA VAL A 164 13.20 -1.32 28.39
C VAL A 164 14.08 -0.50 27.44
N ALA A 165 14.37 0.74 27.82
CA ALA A 165 15.17 1.70 27.07
C ALA A 165 16.00 2.58 28.01
N ASN A 166 17.09 3.17 27.51
CA ASN A 166 17.81 4.20 28.27
C ASN A 166 17.06 5.54 28.19
N GLU A 167 17.29 6.41 29.17
CA GLU A 167 16.60 7.70 29.30
C GLU A 167 16.74 8.59 28.06
N ALA A 168 17.91 8.56 27.40
CA ALA A 168 18.17 9.32 26.19
C ALA A 168 17.29 8.85 25.01
N MET A 169 17.07 7.53 24.88
CA MET A 169 16.17 6.95 23.87
C MET A 169 14.72 7.33 24.15
N THR A 170 14.26 7.22 25.40
CA THR A 170 12.89 7.58 25.80
C THR A 170 12.62 9.07 25.55
N THR A 171 13.49 9.94 26.07
CA THR A 171 13.36 11.40 25.94
C THR A 171 13.47 11.85 24.49
N GLY A 172 14.44 11.30 23.74
CA GLY A 172 14.63 11.60 22.32
C GLY A 172 13.44 11.17 21.46
N THR A 173 12.85 10.00 21.75
CA THR A 173 11.66 9.49 21.06
C THR A 173 10.44 10.35 21.36
N TRP A 174 10.19 10.66 22.64
CA TRP A 174 9.10 11.53 23.04
C TRP A 174 9.18 12.90 22.37
N LYS A 175 10.36 13.53 22.35
CA LYS A 175 10.56 14.84 21.70
C LYS A 175 10.17 14.83 20.22
N ARG A 176 10.42 13.72 19.50
CA ARG A 176 10.09 13.57 18.07
C ARG A 176 8.63 13.20 17.83
N MET A 177 8.04 12.41 18.72
CA MET A 177 6.76 11.75 18.51
C MET A 177 5.58 12.40 19.24
N LYS A 178 5.80 13.28 20.23
CA LYS A 178 4.70 13.91 20.99
C LYS A 178 3.79 14.85 20.19
N GLN A 179 4.12 15.13 18.93
CA GLN A 179 3.34 16.02 18.05
C GLN A 179 2.40 15.20 17.18
N GLY A 180 1.19 15.73 16.94
CA GLY A 180 0.16 15.05 16.17
C GLY A 180 -0.49 13.91 16.94
N LEU A 181 -1.13 12.99 16.21
CA LEU A 181 -1.67 11.74 16.75
C LEU A 181 -0.66 10.61 16.59
N TRP A 182 -0.82 9.52 17.34
CA TRP A 182 -0.14 8.26 17.11
C TRP A 182 -1.06 7.29 16.37
N VAL A 183 -0.50 6.56 15.42
CA VAL A 183 -1.13 5.38 14.83
C VAL A 183 -0.36 4.15 15.27
N SER A 184 -1.07 3.16 15.79
CA SER A 184 -0.47 1.93 16.30
C SER A 184 -1.23 0.67 15.89
N VAL A 185 -0.50 -0.44 15.79
CA VAL A 185 -1.03 -1.77 15.47
C VAL A 185 -0.06 -2.84 15.97
N GLU A 186 -0.60 -4.00 16.32
CA GLU A 186 0.16 -5.20 16.64
C GLU A 186 0.21 -6.13 15.43
N ILE A 187 1.42 -6.53 15.03
CA ILE A 187 1.65 -7.41 13.89
C ILE A 187 2.61 -8.51 14.30
N THR A 188 2.26 -9.76 13.97
CA THR A 188 3.10 -10.92 14.22
C THR A 188 3.90 -11.26 12.97
N GLY A 189 5.21 -11.42 13.11
CA GLY A 189 6.11 -11.77 12.02
C GLY A 189 7.57 -11.52 12.35
N SER A 190 8.46 -11.71 11.38
CA SER A 190 9.81 -11.16 11.49
C SER A 190 9.73 -9.64 11.59
N ARG A 191 10.72 -9.01 12.22
CA ARG A 191 10.75 -7.54 12.38
C ARG A 191 10.56 -6.81 11.05
N LYS A 192 11.26 -7.25 10.00
CA LYS A 192 11.24 -6.62 8.67
C LYS A 192 9.87 -6.77 8.00
N TYR A 193 9.31 -7.98 8.04
CA TYR A 193 7.96 -8.24 7.51
C TYR A 193 6.91 -7.40 8.26
N ALA A 194 6.96 -7.42 9.59
CA ALA A 194 5.99 -6.75 10.42
C ALA A 194 6.04 -5.22 10.27
N GLU A 195 7.24 -4.64 10.09
CA GLU A 195 7.42 -3.22 9.80
C GLU A 195 6.87 -2.82 8.42
N GLN A 196 7.16 -3.61 7.38
CA GLN A 196 6.58 -3.36 6.06
C GLN A 196 5.04 -3.40 6.12
N ARG A 197 4.50 -4.43 6.78
CA ARG A 197 3.05 -4.59 6.92
C ARG A 197 2.42 -3.46 7.73
N PHE A 198 3.11 -2.99 8.76
CA PHE A 198 2.69 -1.81 9.52
C PHE A 198 2.53 -0.58 8.62
N PHE A 199 3.51 -0.30 7.76
CA PHE A 199 3.45 0.85 6.88
C PHE A 199 2.37 0.73 5.81
N GLU A 200 2.14 -0.48 5.28
CA GLU A 200 1.01 -0.75 4.38
C GLU A 200 -0.34 -0.49 5.07
N ASP A 201 -0.52 -1.01 6.28
CA ASP A 201 -1.72 -0.86 7.09
C ASP A 201 -2.02 0.61 7.41
N VAL A 202 -1.00 1.38 7.82
CA VAL A 202 -1.18 2.81 8.11
C VAL A 202 -1.51 3.59 6.84
N LYS A 203 -0.83 3.33 5.71
CA LYS A 203 -1.14 4.00 4.43
C LYS A 203 -2.58 3.72 4.00
N ALA A 204 -3.03 2.48 4.13
CA ALA A 204 -4.40 2.10 3.79
C ALA A 204 -5.44 2.74 4.72
N ALA A 205 -5.19 2.76 6.03
CA ALA A 205 -6.08 3.40 7.00
C ALA A 205 -6.17 4.92 6.78
N CYS A 206 -5.04 5.58 6.52
CA CYS A 206 -5.02 6.99 6.13
C CYS A 206 -5.78 7.21 4.81
N GLY A 207 -5.62 6.33 3.82
CA GLY A 207 -6.40 6.38 2.58
C GLY A 207 -7.91 6.23 2.78
N LEU A 208 -8.35 5.38 3.71
CA LEU A 208 -9.76 5.25 4.07
C LEU A 208 -10.29 6.52 4.76
N LEU A 209 -9.56 7.05 5.74
CA LEU A 209 -9.94 8.33 6.37
C LEU A 209 -9.99 9.46 5.35
N ALA A 210 -9.03 9.48 4.43
CA ALA A 210 -8.97 10.41 3.33
C ALA A 210 -10.20 10.40 2.43
N VAL A 211 -10.66 9.22 2.03
CA VAL A 211 -11.91 9.03 1.29
C VAL A 211 -13.08 9.56 2.11
N SER A 212 -13.17 9.16 3.38
CA SER A 212 -14.23 9.55 4.31
C SER A 212 -14.34 11.07 4.44
N LEU A 213 -13.24 11.75 4.73
CA LEU A 213 -13.17 13.20 4.87
C LEU A 213 -13.52 13.93 3.57
N THR A 214 -13.09 13.38 2.42
CA THR A 214 -13.41 13.97 1.10
C THR A 214 -14.91 14.00 0.84
N THR A 215 -15.69 13.08 1.43
CA THR A 215 -17.14 13.07 1.26
C THR A 215 -17.88 14.20 1.97
N VAL A 216 -17.30 14.74 3.05
CA VAL A 216 -17.94 15.79 3.85
C VAL A 216 -17.35 17.17 3.61
N LEU A 217 -16.07 17.25 3.19
CA LEU A 217 -15.40 18.53 2.99
C LEU A 217 -15.80 19.20 1.66
N GLU A 218 -16.12 20.49 1.73
CA GLU A 218 -16.51 21.27 0.56
C GLU A 218 -15.42 21.22 -0.54
N ARG A 219 -14.17 21.41 -0.13
CA ARG A 219 -12.98 21.36 -0.99
C ARG A 219 -12.49 19.95 -1.33
N GLY A 220 -13.23 18.91 -0.94
CA GLY A 220 -12.92 17.51 -1.24
C GLY A 220 -11.50 17.11 -0.83
N GLY A 221 -10.86 16.28 -1.66
CA GLY A 221 -9.51 15.76 -1.41
C GLY A 221 -8.41 16.83 -1.43
N CYS A 222 -8.68 18.03 -1.97
CA CYS A 222 -7.73 19.16 -1.89
C CYS A 222 -7.51 19.64 -0.46
N ALA A 223 -8.47 19.40 0.44
CA ALA A 223 -8.40 19.83 1.83
C ALA A 223 -7.92 18.75 2.80
N VAL A 224 -7.60 17.55 2.31
CA VAL A 224 -7.19 16.43 3.15
C VAL A 224 -5.71 16.14 2.91
N ARG A 225 -4.92 16.20 3.99
CA ARG A 225 -3.47 15.92 3.98
C ARG A 225 -3.10 15.11 5.21
N LEU A 226 -3.35 13.81 5.17
CA LEU A 226 -2.96 12.89 6.23
C LEU A 226 -1.52 12.43 6.01
N THR A 227 -0.61 12.82 6.92
CA THR A 227 0.82 12.57 6.75
C THR A 227 1.36 11.69 7.87
N PRO A 228 1.49 10.37 7.64
CA PRO A 228 2.12 9.49 8.61
C PRO A 228 3.64 9.65 8.57
N GLY A 229 4.30 9.60 9.73
CA GLY A 229 5.74 9.84 9.90
C GLY A 229 6.65 8.69 9.44
N MET A 230 6.39 8.08 8.29
CA MET A 230 6.97 6.80 7.86
C MET A 230 7.98 6.90 6.70
N ASP A 231 7.93 7.98 5.93
CA ASP A 231 8.86 8.25 4.83
C ASP A 231 9.28 9.71 5.01
N GLY A 232 10.59 10.04 5.05
CA GLY A 232 11.13 11.41 5.24
C GLY A 232 10.66 12.48 4.23
N ARG A 233 9.62 12.18 3.45
CA ARG A 233 8.77 13.09 2.70
C ARG A 233 8.20 14.15 3.64
N VAL A 234 8.57 15.39 3.35
CA VAL A 234 8.00 16.67 3.77
C VAL A 234 6.93 16.55 4.86
N ARG A 235 7.31 16.84 6.11
CA ARG A 235 6.30 17.32 7.07
C ARG A 235 5.68 18.56 6.46
N PRO A 236 4.35 18.62 6.29
CA PRO A 236 3.73 19.82 5.76
C PRO A 236 4.09 21.01 6.64
N SER A 237 4.87 21.94 6.11
CA SER A 237 5.13 23.24 6.72
C SER A 237 4.49 24.33 5.85
N ALA A 238 4.23 25.49 6.45
CA ALA A 238 3.95 26.67 5.65
C ALA A 238 5.13 26.91 4.71
N ALA A 239 4.87 27.06 3.41
CA ALA A 239 5.85 27.56 2.47
C ALA A 239 5.75 29.08 2.51
N THR A 240 6.83 29.76 2.88
CA THR A 240 6.90 31.23 2.90
C THR A 240 7.87 31.67 1.83
N TRP A 241 7.44 32.62 1.00
CA TRP A 241 8.30 33.30 0.05
C TRP A 241 8.04 34.79 0.12
N PHE A 242 8.94 35.58 -0.44
CA PHE A 242 8.73 37.02 -0.56
C PHE A 242 9.05 37.44 -1.99
N SER A 243 8.43 38.53 -2.41
CA SER A 243 8.74 39.23 -3.65
C SER A 243 9.02 40.69 -3.33
N ILE A 244 9.86 41.32 -4.14
CA ILE A 244 10.06 42.76 -4.10
C ILE A 244 9.53 43.32 -5.42
N GLU A 245 8.56 44.24 -5.35
CA GLU A 245 8.05 44.88 -6.56
C GLU A 245 9.10 45.84 -7.14
N THR A 246 9.54 45.60 -8.36
CA THR A 246 10.67 46.32 -8.97
C THR A 246 10.40 47.82 -9.21
N SER A 247 9.13 48.22 -9.32
CA SER A 247 8.70 49.59 -9.63
C SER A 247 8.77 50.53 -8.43
N CYS A 248 8.44 50.02 -7.23
CA CYS A 248 8.28 50.78 -5.99
C CYS A 248 9.17 50.27 -4.84
N ASN A 249 9.90 49.17 -5.06
CA ASN A 249 10.75 48.50 -4.08
C ASN A 249 9.99 48.01 -2.84
N GLU A 250 8.71 47.65 -3.00
CA GLU A 250 7.84 47.16 -1.93
C GLU A 250 8.07 45.66 -1.66
N LEU A 251 8.29 45.29 -0.40
CA LEU A 251 8.44 43.91 0.04
C LEU A 251 7.07 43.28 0.32
N CYS A 252 6.70 42.28 -0.46
CA CYS A 252 5.50 41.47 -0.25
C CYS A 252 5.90 40.10 0.28
N THR A 253 5.46 39.75 1.48
CA THR A 253 5.62 38.38 2.01
C THR A 253 4.36 37.58 1.71
N SER A 254 4.54 36.40 1.12
CA SER A 254 3.48 35.45 0.82
C SER A 254 3.72 34.15 1.56
N SER A 255 2.64 33.50 1.98
CA SER A 255 2.73 32.16 2.54
C SER A 255 1.65 31.26 1.97
N SER A 256 1.98 29.98 1.82
CA SER A 256 1.05 28.93 1.47
C SER A 256 0.95 27.95 2.62
N MET A 257 -0.26 27.85 3.16
CA MET A 257 -0.64 26.80 4.11
C MET A 257 -1.21 25.57 3.41
N LYS A 258 -1.05 25.43 2.07
CA LYS A 258 -1.52 24.23 1.36
C LYS A 258 -0.96 22.93 1.93
N GLY A 259 0.19 22.99 2.63
CA GLY A 259 0.74 21.85 3.36
C GLY A 259 -0.01 21.54 4.66
N PHE A 260 -0.29 22.54 5.50
CA PHE A 260 -0.74 22.33 6.88
C PHE A 260 -2.26 22.55 7.00
N GLN A 261 -3.04 21.49 6.78
CA GLN A 261 -4.47 21.47 7.12
C GLN A 261 -4.73 20.34 8.11
N SER A 262 -5.26 20.70 9.29
CA SER A 262 -5.65 19.75 10.32
C SER A 262 -7.16 19.65 10.39
N VAL A 263 -7.69 18.46 10.14
CA VAL A 263 -9.11 18.18 10.34
C VAL A 263 -9.32 17.76 11.78
N THR A 264 -10.31 18.33 12.47
CA THR A 264 -10.67 17.91 13.83
C THR A 264 -11.89 17.00 13.76
N LEU A 265 -11.77 15.80 14.36
CA LEU A 265 -12.90 14.90 14.59
C LEU A 265 -13.29 14.96 16.06
N ASP A 266 -14.57 15.20 16.32
CA ASP A 266 -15.16 15.05 17.65
C ASP A 266 -15.79 13.67 17.84
N ASP A 267 -16.28 13.40 19.04
CA ASP A 267 -16.95 12.16 19.43
C ASP A 267 -18.07 11.76 18.47
N GLY A 268 -18.88 12.73 18.02
CA GLY A 268 -20.00 12.48 17.11
C GLY A 268 -19.52 12.09 15.71
N HIS A 269 -18.47 12.73 15.20
CA HIS A 269 -17.87 12.34 13.92
C HIS A 269 -17.24 10.95 14.00
N VAL A 270 -16.55 10.64 15.09
CA VAL A 270 -15.94 9.32 15.30
C VAL A 270 -17.00 8.24 15.40
N GLU A 271 -18.03 8.43 16.24
CA GLU A 271 -19.15 7.49 16.37
C GLU A 271 -19.87 7.29 15.03
N GLY A 272 -20.13 8.37 14.29
CA GLY A 272 -20.77 8.29 12.97
C GLY A 272 -19.95 7.51 11.94
N LEU A 273 -18.63 7.63 11.94
CA LEU A 273 -17.76 6.82 11.08
C LEU A 273 -17.79 5.35 11.50
N LEU A 274 -17.63 5.07 12.80
CA LEU A 274 -17.52 3.69 13.29
C LEU A 274 -18.83 2.89 13.22
N THR A 275 -19.97 3.57 13.24
CA THR A 275 -21.30 2.95 13.09
C THR A 275 -21.75 2.81 11.64
N SER A 276 -21.00 3.41 10.70
CA SER A 276 -21.34 3.34 9.28
C SER A 276 -20.98 1.99 8.67
N GLU A 277 -21.97 1.35 8.01
CA GLU A 277 -21.78 0.07 7.32
C GLU A 277 -20.70 0.15 6.23
N TRP A 278 -20.67 1.24 5.45
CA TRP A 278 -19.68 1.40 4.38
C TRP A 278 -18.26 1.56 4.94
N PHE A 279 -18.10 2.21 6.09
CA PHE A 279 -16.80 2.40 6.72
C PHE A 279 -16.28 1.09 7.31
N GLY A 280 -17.18 0.32 7.92
CA GLY A 280 -16.91 -1.05 8.37
C GLY A 280 -16.48 -1.95 7.22
N GLU A 281 -17.21 -1.93 6.10
CA GLU A 281 -16.88 -2.75 4.92
C GLU A 281 -15.54 -2.35 4.29
N LEU A 282 -15.27 -1.05 4.13
CA LEU A 282 -13.97 -0.61 3.62
C LEU A 282 -12.82 -0.95 4.57
N THR A 283 -13.06 -0.86 5.88
CA THR A 283 -12.09 -1.30 6.90
C THR A 283 -11.80 -2.79 6.76
N ARG A 284 -12.83 -3.62 6.56
CA ARG A 284 -12.70 -5.04 6.27
C ARG A 284 -11.85 -5.26 5.01
N ILE A 285 -12.19 -4.59 3.91
CA ILE A 285 -11.49 -4.72 2.63
C ILE A 285 -10.00 -4.38 2.77
N ILE A 286 -9.63 -3.29 3.44
CA ILE A 286 -8.20 -2.90 3.53
C ILE A 286 -7.39 -3.77 4.49
N GLN A 287 -8.02 -4.47 5.43
CA GLN A 287 -7.31 -5.21 6.49
C GLN A 287 -7.35 -6.72 6.34
N GLU A 288 -8.45 -7.25 5.82
CA GLU A 288 -8.62 -8.67 5.54
C GLU A 288 -8.09 -8.95 4.14
N GLY A 289 -7.27 -9.99 4.00
CA GLY A 289 -6.88 -10.48 2.69
C GLY A 289 -8.04 -11.24 2.05
N SER A 290 -8.39 -10.90 0.82
CA SER A 290 -9.31 -11.70 0.00
C SER A 290 -8.76 -11.84 -1.41
N ASP A 291 -9.10 -12.95 -2.06
CA ASP A 291 -8.81 -13.19 -3.47
C ASP A 291 -9.86 -12.55 -4.41
N SER A 292 -10.70 -11.64 -3.90
CA SER A 292 -11.68 -10.94 -4.73
C SER A 292 -10.99 -9.87 -5.58
N ASP A 293 -11.15 -9.98 -6.90
CA ASP A 293 -10.67 -8.98 -7.86
C ASP A 293 -11.28 -7.58 -7.59
N ALA A 294 -12.56 -7.52 -7.20
CA ALA A 294 -13.23 -6.28 -6.84
C ALA A 294 -12.62 -5.64 -5.57
N GLU A 295 -12.38 -6.42 -4.53
CA GLU A 295 -11.72 -5.91 -3.32
C GLU A 295 -10.29 -5.45 -3.58
N HIS A 296 -9.52 -6.18 -4.41
CA HIS A 296 -8.20 -5.72 -4.85
C HIS A 296 -8.27 -4.40 -5.61
N ALA A 297 -9.32 -4.17 -6.40
CA ALA A 297 -9.53 -2.89 -7.07
C ALA A 297 -9.77 -1.76 -6.07
N VAL A 298 -10.58 -1.99 -5.04
CA VAL A 298 -10.82 -1.01 -3.96
C VAL A 298 -9.54 -0.69 -3.20
N ARG A 299 -8.75 -1.71 -2.82
CA ARG A 299 -7.44 -1.50 -2.16
C ARG A 299 -6.50 -0.62 -3.00
N ARG A 300 -6.41 -0.88 -4.31
CA ARG A 300 -5.61 -0.05 -5.24
C ARG A 300 -6.16 1.37 -5.36
N ALA A 301 -7.48 1.53 -5.42
CA ALA A 301 -8.11 2.85 -5.47
C ALA A 301 -7.80 3.67 -4.21
N ILE A 302 -7.92 3.07 -3.03
CA ILE A 302 -7.57 3.71 -1.74
C ILE A 302 -6.08 4.08 -1.68
N TYR A 303 -5.20 3.20 -2.19
CA TYR A 303 -3.77 3.51 -2.31
C TYR A 303 -3.53 4.76 -3.17
N TRP A 304 -4.11 4.83 -4.37
CA TRP A 304 -3.97 6.00 -5.24
C TRP A 304 -4.59 7.25 -4.64
N PHE A 305 -5.69 7.09 -3.91
CA PHE A 305 -6.36 8.19 -3.23
C PHE A 305 -5.46 8.80 -2.16
N PHE A 306 -4.84 7.95 -1.34
CA PHE A 306 -3.86 8.37 -0.34
C PHE A 306 -2.65 9.04 -0.99
N ASP A 307 -2.08 8.44 -2.03
CA ASP A 307 -0.89 8.99 -2.70
C ASP A 307 -1.16 10.34 -3.41
N ALA A 308 -2.39 10.58 -3.88
CA ALA A 308 -2.82 11.87 -4.41
C ALA A 308 -2.74 13.00 -3.36
N GLN A 309 -2.91 12.67 -2.08
CA GLN A 309 -2.81 13.63 -0.98
C GLN A 309 -1.38 13.97 -0.58
N ALA A 310 -0.38 13.28 -1.09
CA ALA A 310 1.01 13.66 -0.91
C ALA A 310 1.51 14.57 -2.03
N ASP A 311 0.77 14.66 -3.14
CA ASP A 311 1.25 15.33 -4.35
C ASP A 311 1.08 16.86 -4.27
N THR A 312 2.12 17.56 -4.72
CA THR A 312 2.16 19.03 -4.76
C THR A 312 1.78 19.58 -6.14
N SER A 313 1.80 18.76 -7.20
CA SER A 313 1.37 19.15 -8.54
C SER A 313 -0.13 18.89 -8.71
N ALA A 314 -0.86 19.92 -9.13
CA ALA A 314 -2.29 19.85 -9.43
C ALA A 314 -2.62 18.78 -10.48
N GLU A 315 -1.77 18.69 -11.51
CA GLU A 315 -1.90 17.72 -12.60
C GLU A 315 -1.73 16.29 -12.08
N MET A 316 -0.72 16.04 -11.24
CA MET A 316 -0.50 14.71 -10.68
C MET A 316 -1.57 14.31 -9.68
N GLN A 317 -2.11 15.25 -8.89
CA GLN A 317 -3.29 14.99 -8.07
C GLN A 317 -4.47 14.55 -8.92
N LEU A 318 -4.76 15.28 -10.01
CA LEU A 318 -5.84 14.94 -10.93
C LEU A 318 -5.64 13.54 -11.55
N VAL A 319 -4.43 13.24 -12.03
CA VAL A 319 -4.08 11.92 -12.59
C VAL A 319 -4.27 10.80 -11.58
N LYS A 320 -3.85 10.98 -10.34
CA LYS A 320 -3.98 9.96 -9.28
C LYS A 320 -5.44 9.77 -8.84
N PHE A 321 -6.25 10.82 -8.75
CA PHE A 321 -7.69 10.66 -8.49
C PHE A 321 -8.41 9.94 -9.65
N TRP A 322 -8.05 10.21 -10.91
CA TRP A 322 -8.53 9.40 -12.04
C TRP A 322 -8.06 7.95 -11.97
N SER A 323 -6.82 7.72 -11.54
CA SER A 323 -6.28 6.35 -11.34
C SER A 323 -7.12 5.57 -10.32
N CYS A 324 -7.71 6.24 -9.33
CA CYS A 324 -8.65 5.61 -8.39
C CYS A 324 -9.89 5.06 -9.12
N ILE A 325 -10.49 5.88 -9.99
CA ILE A 325 -11.69 5.52 -10.76
C ILE A 325 -11.37 4.43 -11.78
N GLU A 326 -10.22 4.54 -12.46
CA GLU A 326 -9.74 3.57 -13.45
C GLU A 326 -9.49 2.19 -12.87
N CYS A 327 -9.18 2.07 -11.57
CA CYS A 327 -9.04 0.78 -10.90
C CYS A 327 -10.28 -0.11 -11.09
N PHE A 328 -11.46 0.49 -11.22
CA PHE A 328 -12.74 -0.21 -11.38
C PHE A 328 -13.16 -0.37 -12.84
N LEU A 329 -12.94 0.65 -13.67
CA LEU A 329 -13.54 0.75 -15.01
C LEU A 329 -12.59 0.42 -16.16
N SER A 330 -11.27 0.35 -15.90
CA SER A 330 -10.23 0.21 -16.94
C SER A 330 -9.40 -1.06 -16.78
N PHE A 331 -10.05 -2.22 -16.85
CA PHE A 331 -9.39 -3.53 -16.65
C PHE A 331 -9.35 -4.43 -17.90
N GLU A 332 -10.04 -4.05 -18.98
CA GLU A 332 -10.04 -4.80 -20.25
C GLU A 332 -9.27 -4.03 -21.32
N ASN A 333 -8.33 -4.70 -22.00
CA ASN A 333 -7.54 -4.13 -23.11
C ASN A 333 -8.31 -4.11 -24.46
N SER A 334 -9.61 -3.84 -24.43
CA SER A 334 -10.49 -3.93 -25.60
C SER A 334 -10.72 -2.60 -26.34
N GLY A 335 -9.91 -1.57 -26.07
CA GLY A 335 -10.07 -0.23 -26.65
C GLY A 335 -11.19 0.60 -26.02
N GLU A 336 -11.34 1.86 -26.43
CA GLU A 336 -12.39 2.81 -25.98
C GLU A 336 -12.45 3.12 -24.48
N THR A 337 -11.30 3.14 -23.80
CA THR A 337 -11.19 3.37 -22.34
C THR A 337 -11.93 4.63 -21.88
N THR A 338 -11.80 5.75 -22.58
CA THR A 338 -12.49 7.01 -22.24
C THR A 338 -14.01 6.86 -22.22
N THR A 339 -14.60 6.25 -23.25
CA THR A 339 -16.06 6.05 -23.34
C THR A 339 -16.57 5.15 -22.22
N LYS A 340 -15.81 4.09 -21.90
CA LYS A 340 -16.16 3.15 -20.83
C LYS A 340 -16.11 3.81 -19.45
N ILE A 341 -15.06 4.56 -19.15
CA ILE A 341 -14.95 5.32 -17.91
C ILE A 341 -16.10 6.31 -17.80
N LYS A 342 -16.36 7.07 -18.86
CA LYS A 342 -17.43 8.07 -18.87
C LYS A 342 -18.78 7.48 -18.55
N ARG A 343 -19.19 6.43 -19.27
CA ARG A 343 -20.49 5.78 -19.06
C ARG A 343 -20.57 5.10 -17.70
N GLY A 344 -19.54 4.31 -17.36
CA GLY A 344 -19.49 3.56 -16.10
C GLY A 344 -19.54 4.47 -14.88
N LEU A 345 -18.75 5.55 -14.87
CA LEU A 345 -18.73 6.51 -13.78
C LEU A 345 -20.04 7.29 -13.68
N THR A 346 -20.59 7.75 -14.81
CA THR A 346 -21.89 8.45 -14.84
C THR A 346 -22.99 7.56 -14.24
N ALA A 347 -23.08 6.30 -14.68
CA ALA A 347 -24.07 5.37 -14.18
C ALA A 347 -23.88 5.09 -12.68
N LEU A 348 -22.64 4.88 -12.23
CA LEU A 348 -22.31 4.63 -10.84
C LEU A 348 -22.72 5.80 -9.93
N LEU A 349 -22.37 7.03 -10.32
CA LEU A 349 -22.67 8.23 -9.51
C LEU A 349 -24.14 8.66 -9.57
N THR A 350 -24.89 8.26 -10.60
CA THR A 350 -26.31 8.62 -10.77
C THR A 350 -27.26 7.61 -10.10
N PHE A 351 -26.97 6.31 -10.23
CA PHE A 351 -27.81 5.25 -9.65
C PHE A 351 -27.28 4.70 -8.33
N GLY A 352 -26.12 5.18 -7.90
CA GLY A 352 -25.48 4.79 -6.65
C GLY A 352 -26.37 5.04 -5.42
N GLY A 353 -26.19 4.19 -4.41
CA GLY A 353 -26.98 4.23 -3.18
C GLY A 353 -26.67 5.44 -2.27
N TYR A 354 -25.52 6.08 -2.46
CA TYR A 354 -25.06 7.23 -1.64
C TYR A 354 -25.35 8.59 -2.29
N GLY A 355 -26.10 8.62 -3.41
CA GLY A 355 -26.79 9.82 -3.90
C GLY A 355 -25.88 10.98 -4.32
N PHE A 356 -24.83 10.72 -5.10
CA PHE A 356 -23.95 11.79 -5.60
C PHE A 356 -24.66 12.71 -6.60
N ALA A 357 -25.32 12.13 -7.60
CA ALA A 357 -26.05 12.86 -8.63
C ALA A 357 -27.46 12.28 -8.82
N SER A 358 -28.36 13.12 -9.34
CA SER A 358 -29.74 12.73 -9.64
C SER A 358 -29.91 12.37 -11.13
N LEU A 359 -31.00 11.65 -11.44
CA LEU A 359 -31.44 11.40 -12.81
C LEU A 359 -31.77 12.68 -13.60
N ASP A 360 -32.02 13.80 -12.95
CA ASP A 360 -32.29 15.05 -13.68
C ASP A 360 -30.97 15.71 -14.16
N THR A 361 -29.86 15.39 -13.51
CA THR A 361 -28.55 16.05 -13.70
C THR A 361 -27.51 15.18 -14.41
N TRP A 362 -27.83 13.92 -14.75
CA TRP A 362 -26.83 12.97 -15.25
C TRP A 362 -26.14 13.40 -16.54
N ARG A 363 -26.82 14.15 -17.42
CA ARG A 363 -26.23 14.65 -18.68
C ARG A 363 -25.16 15.72 -18.43
N ASP A 364 -25.33 16.51 -17.38
CA ASP A 364 -24.36 17.53 -17.00
C ASP A 364 -23.13 16.86 -16.40
N LEU A 365 -23.36 15.85 -15.55
CA LEU A 365 -22.31 15.00 -15.01
C LEU A 365 -21.52 14.27 -16.13
N GLU A 366 -22.21 13.65 -17.10
CA GLU A 366 -21.54 12.94 -18.21
C GLU A 366 -20.63 13.90 -19.02
N ARG A 367 -21.09 15.13 -19.27
CA ARG A 367 -20.30 16.16 -19.96
C ARG A 367 -19.11 16.64 -19.15
N GLU A 368 -19.28 16.83 -17.83
CA GLU A 368 -18.19 17.25 -16.95
C GLU A 368 -17.12 16.15 -16.82
N ILE A 369 -17.55 14.88 -16.75
CA ILE A 369 -16.65 13.71 -16.73
C ILE A 369 -15.79 13.67 -17.98
N ASP A 370 -16.40 13.85 -19.16
CA ASP A 370 -15.68 13.88 -20.45
C ASP A 370 -14.61 15.00 -20.45
N ALA A 371 -15.01 16.21 -20.06
CA ALA A 371 -14.12 17.37 -20.04
C ALA A 371 -12.95 17.21 -19.06
N LEU A 372 -13.19 16.68 -17.85
CA LEU A 372 -12.13 16.49 -16.85
C LEU A 372 -11.23 15.29 -17.15
N TYR A 373 -11.72 14.29 -17.88
CA TYR A 373 -10.90 13.17 -18.35
C TYR A 373 -9.92 13.62 -19.44
N GLU A 374 -10.34 14.51 -20.35
CA GLU A 374 -9.44 15.12 -21.34
C GLU A 374 -8.28 15.88 -20.67
N LEU A 375 -8.52 16.61 -19.57
CA LEU A 375 -7.44 17.27 -18.82
C LEU A 375 -6.39 16.29 -18.29
N ARG A 376 -6.82 15.10 -17.85
CA ARG A 376 -5.93 14.01 -17.42
C ARG A 376 -5.16 13.42 -18.60
N SER A 377 -5.82 13.23 -19.74
CA SER A 377 -5.17 12.81 -20.99
C SER A 377 -4.04 13.78 -21.37
N THR A 378 -4.34 15.09 -21.43
CA THR A 378 -3.33 16.13 -21.73
C THR A 378 -2.21 16.17 -20.69
N ALA A 379 -2.50 16.01 -19.40
CA ALA A 379 -1.47 16.01 -18.36
C ALA A 379 -0.48 14.84 -18.54
N VAL A 380 -0.97 13.64 -18.89
CA VAL A 380 -0.16 12.44 -19.05
C VAL A 380 0.59 12.40 -20.38
N HIS A 381 -0.06 12.78 -21.48
CA HIS A 381 0.49 12.62 -22.83
C HIS A 381 1.32 13.82 -23.29
N ASP A 382 0.92 15.05 -22.91
CA ASP A 382 1.57 16.27 -23.38
C ASP A 382 2.44 16.94 -22.31
N ALA A 383 2.47 16.39 -21.09
CA ALA A 383 3.16 16.97 -19.93
C ALA A 383 2.81 18.46 -19.71
N ARG A 384 1.59 18.87 -20.07
CA ARG A 384 1.16 20.25 -19.92
C ARG A 384 1.02 20.57 -18.43
N HIS A 385 1.48 21.77 -18.05
CA HIS A 385 1.32 22.31 -16.71
C HIS A 385 0.37 23.50 -16.70
N SER A 386 -0.22 23.80 -15.54
CA SER A 386 -1.08 24.95 -15.27
C SER A 386 -2.46 24.95 -15.96
N HIS A 387 -2.91 23.82 -16.51
CA HIS A 387 -4.26 23.67 -17.08
C HIS A 387 -5.27 23.05 -16.11
N VAL A 388 -4.82 22.60 -14.94
CA VAL A 388 -5.66 22.01 -13.89
C VAL A 388 -5.84 23.00 -12.74
N SER A 389 -7.10 23.26 -12.35
CA SER A 389 -7.43 24.12 -11.21
C SER A 389 -7.72 23.31 -9.94
N ASP A 390 -7.63 23.95 -8.77
CA ASP A 390 -8.05 23.35 -7.48
C ASP A 390 -9.52 22.87 -7.51
N ARG A 391 -10.39 23.53 -8.30
CA ARG A 391 -11.79 23.10 -8.50
C ARG A 391 -11.86 21.77 -9.24
N ASN A 392 -11.04 21.59 -10.29
CA ASN A 392 -11.02 20.34 -11.06
C ASN A 392 -10.60 19.17 -10.17
N ILE A 393 -9.57 19.36 -9.35
CA ILE A 393 -9.10 18.35 -8.39
C ILE A 393 -10.19 18.05 -7.35
N THR A 394 -10.84 19.10 -6.82
CA THR A 394 -11.95 18.97 -5.87
C THR A 394 -13.05 18.07 -6.45
N THR A 395 -13.51 18.37 -7.67
CA THR A 395 -14.56 17.61 -8.35
C THR A 395 -14.16 16.14 -8.53
N VAL A 396 -13.01 15.85 -9.15
CA VAL A 396 -12.60 14.46 -9.42
C VAL A 396 -12.31 13.69 -8.12
N SER A 397 -11.76 14.33 -7.09
CA SER A 397 -11.55 13.68 -5.80
C SER A 397 -12.86 13.23 -5.14
N LYS A 398 -13.94 14.01 -5.27
CA LYS A 398 -15.27 13.61 -4.80
C LYS A 398 -15.83 12.46 -5.63
N TRP A 399 -15.70 12.50 -6.96
CA TRP A 399 -16.10 11.36 -7.80
C TRP A 399 -15.37 10.08 -7.42
N ALA A 400 -14.05 10.15 -7.19
CA ALA A 400 -13.26 9.01 -6.76
C ALA A 400 -13.72 8.48 -5.39
N ALA A 401 -13.98 9.36 -4.43
CA ALA A 401 -14.45 8.96 -3.10
C ALA A 401 -15.83 8.27 -3.17
N TRP A 402 -16.80 8.85 -3.87
CA TRP A 402 -18.11 8.23 -4.05
C TRP A 402 -18.02 6.94 -4.86
N ALA A 403 -17.20 6.87 -5.90
CA ALA A 403 -17.00 5.63 -6.64
C ALA A 403 -16.49 4.51 -5.71
N ILE A 404 -15.54 4.80 -4.82
CA ILE A 404 -15.06 3.83 -3.82
C ILE A 404 -16.21 3.37 -2.91
N LEU A 405 -17.06 4.28 -2.42
CA LEU A 405 -18.23 3.94 -1.60
C LEU A 405 -19.23 3.06 -2.35
N GLU A 406 -19.57 3.42 -3.57
CA GLU A 406 -20.54 2.68 -4.39
C GLU A 406 -20.03 1.28 -4.73
N ILE A 407 -18.74 1.15 -5.07
CA ILE A 407 -18.13 -0.16 -5.31
C ILE A 407 -18.10 -1.01 -4.03
N ALA A 408 -17.81 -0.41 -2.87
CA ALA A 408 -17.89 -1.13 -1.60
C ALA A 408 -19.30 -1.65 -1.33
N SER A 409 -20.34 -0.85 -1.59
CA SER A 409 -21.74 -1.28 -1.49
C SER A 409 -22.06 -2.43 -2.45
N LEU A 410 -21.58 -2.39 -3.69
CA LEU A 410 -21.72 -3.53 -4.62
C LEU A 410 -21.03 -4.78 -4.07
N ILE A 411 -19.84 -4.67 -3.49
CA ILE A 411 -19.14 -5.80 -2.87
C ILE A 411 -19.95 -6.39 -1.71
N SER A 412 -20.51 -5.56 -0.82
CA SER A 412 -21.42 -6.00 0.24
C SER A 412 -22.64 -6.74 -0.29
N ASN A 413 -23.10 -6.38 -1.50
CA ASN A 413 -24.21 -7.02 -2.20
C ASN A 413 -23.79 -8.27 -3.02
N GLY A 414 -22.55 -8.75 -2.87
CA GLY A 414 -22.08 -10.02 -3.43
C GLY A 414 -21.29 -9.93 -4.74
N TYR A 415 -20.95 -8.72 -5.21
CA TYR A 415 -20.13 -8.55 -6.40
C TYR A 415 -18.65 -8.83 -6.09
N LYS A 416 -18.05 -9.82 -6.76
CA LYS A 416 -16.69 -10.30 -6.47
C LYS A 416 -15.64 -9.89 -7.50
N THR A 417 -16.04 -9.48 -8.70
CA THR A 417 -15.11 -9.14 -9.79
C THR A 417 -15.47 -7.81 -10.45
N ARG A 418 -14.47 -7.14 -11.03
CA ARG A 418 -14.69 -5.93 -11.84
C ARG A 418 -15.56 -6.20 -13.07
N ALA A 419 -15.55 -7.43 -13.60
CA ALA A 419 -16.45 -7.83 -14.69
C ALA A 419 -17.93 -7.77 -14.31
N GLN A 420 -18.30 -8.25 -13.11
CA GLN A 420 -19.68 -8.16 -12.61
C GLN A 420 -20.10 -6.72 -12.36
N ILE A 421 -19.19 -5.90 -11.81
CA ILE A 421 -19.41 -4.46 -11.63
C ILE A 421 -19.66 -3.80 -12.98
N LYS A 422 -18.82 -4.11 -13.98
CA LYS A 422 -18.95 -3.59 -15.34
C LYS A 422 -20.31 -3.94 -15.96
N GLU A 423 -20.71 -5.20 -15.91
CA GLU A 423 -22.02 -5.65 -16.40
C GLU A 423 -23.16 -4.82 -15.79
N GLN A 424 -23.10 -4.59 -14.48
CA GLN A 424 -24.10 -3.77 -13.80
C GLN A 424 -24.06 -2.31 -14.25
N THR A 425 -22.88 -1.70 -14.36
CA THR A 425 -22.75 -0.32 -14.83
C THR A 425 -23.15 -0.14 -16.29
N ASP A 426 -22.91 -1.14 -17.14
CA ASP A 426 -23.35 -1.14 -18.55
C ASP A 426 -24.88 -1.23 -18.64
N ARG A 427 -25.50 -2.11 -17.84
CA ARG A 427 -26.97 -2.22 -17.75
C ARG A 427 -27.60 -0.89 -17.33
N LEU A 428 -27.05 -0.24 -16.31
CA LEU A 428 -27.52 1.06 -15.83
C LEU A 428 -27.29 2.18 -16.85
N SER A 429 -26.14 2.15 -17.55
CA SER A 429 -25.84 3.09 -18.62
C SER A 429 -26.84 2.99 -19.77
N ALA A 430 -27.26 1.77 -20.13
CA ALA A 430 -28.27 1.55 -21.17
C ALA A 430 -29.60 2.25 -20.84
N ILE A 431 -30.04 2.20 -19.58
CA ILE A 431 -31.24 2.89 -19.11
C ILE A 431 -31.14 4.42 -19.32
N LEU A 432 -29.97 5.03 -19.02
CA LEU A 432 -29.74 6.46 -19.28
C LEU A 432 -29.83 6.79 -20.78
N GLN A 433 -29.30 5.92 -21.64
CA GLN A 433 -29.36 6.12 -23.09
C GLN A 433 -30.79 5.93 -23.64
N GLU A 434 -31.58 5.02 -23.09
CA GLU A 434 -33.00 4.89 -23.43
C GLU A 434 -33.79 6.15 -23.06
N GLN A 435 -33.57 6.71 -21.85
CA GLN A 435 -34.16 8.00 -21.47
C GLN A 435 -33.71 9.15 -22.37
N ARG A 436 -32.45 9.13 -22.83
CA ARG A 436 -31.96 10.10 -23.82
C ARG A 436 -32.73 10.03 -25.13
N ASN A 437 -33.06 8.82 -25.59
CA ASN A 437 -33.78 8.59 -26.84
C ASN A 437 -35.30 8.80 -26.72
N GLY A 438 -35.87 8.69 -25.51
CA GLY A 438 -37.28 8.92 -25.20
C GLY A 438 -37.68 10.40 -25.10
N VAL A 439 -36.72 11.30 -24.86
CA VAL A 439 -36.93 12.76 -24.91
C VAL A 439 -36.65 13.22 -26.34
N LYS A 440 -37.64 13.11 -27.23
CA LYS A 440 -37.61 13.85 -28.51
C LYS A 440 -37.83 15.34 -28.23
N PRO A 441 -37.12 16.24 -28.93
CA PRO A 441 -37.28 17.69 -28.78
C PRO A 441 -38.69 18.16 -29.10
#